data_AF-A0A1C6EK58-F1
#
_entry.id   AF-A0A1C6EK58-F1
#
_cell.length_a   1.000
_cell.length_b   1.000
_cell.length_c   1.000
_cell.angle_alpha   90.00
_cell.angle_beta   90.00
_cell.angle_gamma   90.00
#
_symmetry.space_group_name_H-M   'P 1'
#
loop_
_entity.id
_entity.type
_entity.pdbx_description
1 polymer ?
#
loop_
_entity_poly.entity_id
_entity_poly.type
_entity_poly.pdbx_seq_one_letter_code
_entity_poly.pdbx_strand_id
1 'polypeptide(L)'
;MSNPIKDICEKESLIKDIAERENIIQSYQGAGYLDRNNAIKKIQELRINDKAVAGVTSAKLAISSVPFNQSTNDQIVAELAMQRDILQAKLLKKQMEDKQ
;
A
#
# COMPACT_ATOMS: atom_id res chain seq x y z
N MET A 1 11.81 25.98 -1.46
CA MET A 1 12.24 25.64 -0.08
C MET A 1 11.22 24.68 0.50
N SER A 2 11.56 23.40 0.62
CA SER A 2 10.70 22.43 1.31
C SER A 2 10.72 22.72 2.80
N ASN A 3 9.55 22.69 3.46
CA ASN A 3 9.48 22.86 4.90
C ASN A 3 9.94 21.55 5.57
N PRO A 4 11.04 21.55 6.34
CA PRO A 4 11.59 20.33 6.95
C PRO A 4 10.58 19.57 7.83
N ILE A 5 9.72 20.30 8.54
CA ILE A 5 8.69 19.71 9.43
C ILE A 5 7.64 18.95 8.61
N LYS A 6 7.24 19.51 7.46
CA LYS A 6 6.23 18.89 6.59
C LYS A 6 6.73 17.57 6.02
N ASP A 7 8.00 17.50 5.63
CA ASP A 7 8.57 16.31 5.02
C ASP A 7 8.82 15.17 6.02
N ILE A 8 9.13 15.50 7.28
CA ILE A 8 9.17 14.51 8.38
C ILE A 8 7.78 13.88 8.59
N CYS A 9 6.73 14.70 8.71
CA CYS A 9 5.36 14.22 8.88
C CYS A 9 4.89 13.33 7.71
N GLU A 10 5.28 13.66 6.47
CA GLU A 10 4.99 12.83 5.30
C GLU A 10 5.69 11.47 5.36
N LYS A 11 6.95 11.42 5.80
CA LYS A 11 7.71 10.16 5.96
C LYS A 11 7.14 9.29 7.07
N GLU A 12 6.81 9.86 8.22
CA GLU A 12 6.18 9.13 9.32
C GLU A 12 4.84 8.51 8.92
N SER A 13 4.02 9.29 8.21
CA SER A 13 2.75 8.81 7.67
C SER A 13 2.97 7.65 6.70
N LEU A 14 3.97 7.76 5.80
CA LEU A 14 4.32 6.71 4.85
C LEU A 14 4.82 5.42 5.54
N ILE A 15 5.66 5.55 6.57
CA ILE A 15 6.16 4.42 7.36
C ILE A 15 5.01 3.71 8.07
N LYS A 16 4.09 4.47 8.67
CA LYS A 16 2.89 3.94 9.32
C LYS A 16 2.03 3.15 8.32
N ASP A 17 1.78 3.72 7.15
CA ASP A 17 0.99 3.08 6.09
C ASP A 17 1.61 1.78 5.56
N ILE A 18 2.94 1.70 5.53
CA ILE A 18 3.68 0.47 5.19
C ILE A 18 3.51 -0.57 6.31
N ALA A 19 3.74 -0.17 7.57
CA ALA A 19 3.67 -1.06 8.72
C ALA A 19 2.26 -1.66 8.91
N GLU A 20 1.22 -0.86 8.74
CA GLU A 20 -0.17 -1.33 8.83
C GLU A 20 -0.48 -2.41 7.78
N ARG A 21 0.00 -2.24 6.54
CA ARG A 21 -0.18 -3.23 5.47
C ARG A 21 0.63 -4.49 5.71
N GLU A 22 1.86 -4.34 6.17
CA GLU A 22 2.72 -5.46 6.54
C GLU A 22 2.08 -6.30 7.64
N ASN A 23 1.51 -5.66 8.67
CA ASN A 23 0.82 -6.36 9.74
C ASN A 23 -0.39 -7.19 9.25
N ILE A 24 -1.18 -6.66 8.31
CA ILE A 24 -2.30 -7.40 7.71
C ILE A 24 -1.79 -8.63 6.93
N ILE A 25 -0.74 -8.44 6.12
CA ILE A 25 -0.13 -9.50 5.31
C ILE A 25 0.41 -10.61 6.22
N GLN A 26 1.18 -10.25 7.24
CA GLN A 26 1.79 -11.20 8.18
C GLN A 26 0.73 -11.93 9.01
N SER A 27 -0.34 -11.24 9.43
CA SER A 27 -1.45 -11.87 10.15
C SER A 27 -2.09 -12.99 9.32
N TYR A 28 -2.30 -12.74 8.02
CA TYR A 28 -2.85 -13.75 7.12
C TYR A 28 -1.85 -14.89 6.87
N GLN A 29 -0.58 -14.58 6.60
CA GLN A 29 0.44 -15.60 6.33
C GLN A 29 0.75 -16.49 7.54
N GLY A 30 0.73 -15.92 8.75
CA GLY A 30 1.06 -16.63 9.99
C GLY A 30 -0.12 -17.38 10.60
N ALA A 31 -1.31 -16.78 10.61
CA ALA A 31 -2.49 -17.33 11.29
C ALA A 31 -3.59 -17.83 10.34
N GLY A 32 -3.46 -17.60 9.03
CA GLY A 32 -4.48 -17.93 8.03
C GLY A 32 -5.73 -17.03 8.08
N TYR A 33 -5.75 -16.03 8.98
CA TYR A 33 -6.88 -15.14 9.20
C TYR A 33 -6.69 -13.81 8.49
N LEU A 34 -7.70 -13.39 7.73
CA LEU A 34 -7.73 -12.08 7.08
C LEU A 34 -9.06 -11.38 7.41
N ASP A 35 -8.98 -10.24 8.10
CA ASP A 35 -10.09 -9.28 8.12
C ASP A 35 -10.20 -8.64 6.74
N ARG A 36 -11.05 -9.25 5.90
CA ARG A 36 -11.26 -8.84 4.51
C ARG A 36 -11.77 -7.40 4.42
N ASN A 37 -12.65 -6.97 5.32
CA ASN A 37 -13.24 -5.63 5.26
C ASN A 37 -12.17 -4.57 5.52
N ASN A 38 -11.34 -4.78 6.54
CA ASN A 38 -10.21 -3.90 6.82
C ASN A 38 -9.19 -3.89 5.67
N ALA A 39 -8.84 -5.07 5.14
CA ALA A 39 -7.90 -5.21 4.04
C ALA A 39 -8.37 -4.47 2.77
N ILE A 40 -9.63 -4.68 2.37
CA ILE A 40 -10.24 -4.02 1.20
C ILE A 40 -10.30 -2.50 1.41
N LYS A 41 -10.70 -2.05 2.61
CA LYS A 41 -10.72 -0.63 2.94
C LYS A 41 -9.34 0.01 2.76
N LYS A 42 -8.28 -0.62 3.28
CA LYS A 42 -6.89 -0.14 3.13
C LYS A 42 -6.42 -0.10 1.68
N ILE A 43 -6.83 -1.07 0.87
CA ILE A 43 -6.55 -1.08 -0.58
C ILE A 43 -7.23 0.13 -1.24
N GLN A 44 -8.52 0.32 -0.99
CA GLN A 44 -9.32 1.38 -1.62
C GLN A 44 -8.84 2.77 -1.23
N GLU A 45 -8.56 3.00 0.05
CA GLU A 45 -8.03 4.28 0.55
C GLU A 45 -6.76 4.70 -0.21
N LEU A 46 -5.83 3.76 -0.45
CA LEU A 46 -4.59 4.07 -1.14
C LEU A 46 -4.76 4.25 -2.64
N ARG A 47 -5.63 3.46 -3.28
CA ARG A 47 -5.97 3.65 -4.71
C ARG A 47 -6.52 5.05 -4.98
N ILE A 48 -7.23 5.64 -4.02
CA ILE A 48 -7.80 6.99 -4.14
C ILE A 48 -6.73 8.06 -3.88
N ASN A 49 -5.93 7.88 -2.83
CA ASN A 49 -5.03 8.92 -2.34
C ASN A 49 -3.65 8.94 -3.01
N ASP A 50 -3.24 7.84 -3.65
CA ASP A 50 -1.90 7.67 -4.20
C ASP A 50 -1.92 7.41 -5.72
N LYS A 51 -1.46 8.40 -6.50
CA LYS A 51 -1.46 8.33 -7.98
C LYS A 51 -0.61 7.19 -8.55
N ALA A 52 0.51 6.84 -7.91
CA ALA A 52 1.35 5.75 -8.41
C ALA A 52 0.66 4.40 -8.22
N VAL A 53 0.05 4.21 -7.06
CA VAL A 53 -0.76 3.04 -6.76
C VAL A 53 -1.98 2.97 -7.67
N ALA A 54 -2.69 4.08 -7.87
CA ALA A 54 -3.82 4.16 -8.80
C ALA A 54 -3.43 3.75 -10.22
N GLY A 55 -2.28 4.23 -10.71
CA GLY A 55 -1.76 3.90 -12.04
C GLY A 55 -1.47 2.42 -12.21
N VAL A 56 -0.67 1.83 -11.29
CA VAL A 56 -0.34 0.39 -11.31
C VAL A 56 -1.60 -0.47 -11.20
N THR A 57 -2.51 -0.08 -10.30
CA THR A 57 -3.79 -0.78 -10.12
C THR A 57 -4.63 -0.76 -11.40
N SER A 58 -4.78 0.41 -12.02
CA SER A 58 -5.57 0.56 -13.25
C SER A 58 -5.01 -0.28 -14.38
N ALA A 59 -3.68 -0.32 -14.54
CA ALA A 59 -3.01 -1.17 -15.50
C ALA A 59 -3.26 -2.67 -15.24
N LYS A 60 -3.20 -3.10 -13.97
CA LYS A 60 -3.50 -4.49 -13.58
C LYS A 60 -4.95 -4.87 -13.87
N LEU A 61 -5.91 -4.00 -13.51
CA LEU A 61 -7.34 -4.23 -13.72
C LEU A 61 -7.73 -4.24 -15.21
N ALA A 62 -7.00 -3.52 -16.06
CA ALA A 62 -7.20 -3.56 -17.50
C ALA A 62 -6.87 -4.95 -18.12
N ILE A 63 -5.96 -5.71 -17.48
CA ILE A 63 -5.60 -7.07 -17.90
C ILE A 63 -6.59 -8.08 -17.34
N SER A 64 -6.93 -7.96 -16.06
CA SER A 64 -7.87 -8.84 -15.38
C SER A 64 -8.48 -8.13 -14.18
N SER A 65 -9.81 -8.04 -14.18
CA SER A 65 -10.57 -7.41 -13.10
C SER A 65 -11.39 -8.47 -12.37
N VAL A 66 -11.03 -8.70 -11.10
CA VAL A 66 -11.83 -9.50 -10.16
C VAL A 66 -12.39 -8.54 -9.12
N PRO A 67 -13.72 -8.39 -9.01
CA PRO A 67 -14.33 -7.58 -7.97
C PRO A 67 -14.01 -8.11 -6.56
N PHE A 68 -13.91 -7.22 -5.56
CA PHE A 68 -13.49 -7.59 -4.20
C PHE A 68 -14.38 -8.65 -3.52
N ASN A 69 -15.69 -8.68 -3.84
CA ASN A 69 -16.61 -9.70 -3.32
C ASN A 69 -16.32 -11.11 -3.87
N GLN A 70 -15.61 -11.21 -4.99
CA GLN A 70 -15.20 -12.45 -5.63
C GLN A 70 -13.70 -12.75 -5.45
N SER A 71 -12.91 -11.78 -4.95
CA SER A 71 -11.48 -11.96 -4.76
C SER A 71 -11.17 -12.98 -3.65
N THR A 72 -10.19 -13.85 -3.88
CA THR A 72 -9.66 -14.72 -2.82
C THR A 72 -8.87 -13.90 -1.79
N ASN A 73 -8.65 -14.44 -0.58
CA ASN A 73 -7.78 -13.79 0.41
C ASN A 73 -6.37 -13.58 -0.16
N ASP A 74 -5.85 -14.55 -0.93
CA ASP A 74 -4.55 -14.42 -1.59
C ASP A 74 -4.51 -13.27 -2.60
N GLN A 75 -5.58 -13.05 -3.35
CA GLN A 75 -5.66 -11.92 -4.30
C GLN A 75 -5.67 -10.57 -3.58
N ILE A 76 -6.40 -10.47 -2.45
CA ILE A 76 -6.43 -9.26 -1.62
C ILE A 76 -5.04 -9.01 -1.01
N VAL A 77 -4.40 -10.04 -0.48
CA VAL A 77 -3.07 -9.94 0.14
C VAL A 77 -1.98 -9.64 -0.89
N ALA A 78 -2.06 -10.22 -2.08
CA ALA A 78 -1.14 -9.90 -3.18
C ALA A 78 -1.24 -8.43 -3.60
N GLU A 79 -2.44 -7.84 -3.54
CA GLU A 79 -2.58 -6.42 -3.79
C GLU A 79 -2.05 -5.55 -2.64
N LEU A 80 -2.31 -5.92 -1.38
CA LEU A 80 -1.70 -5.25 -0.23
C LEU A 80 -0.16 -5.26 -0.32
N ALA A 81 0.44 -6.38 -0.72
CA ALA A 81 1.87 -6.52 -0.91
C ALA A 81 2.39 -5.59 -2.02
N MET A 82 1.73 -5.59 -3.19
CA MET A 82 2.07 -4.68 -4.28
C MET A 82 2.01 -3.20 -3.84
N GLN A 83 0.96 -2.82 -3.11
CA GLN A 83 0.83 -1.46 -2.58
C GLN A 83 1.95 -1.11 -1.60
N ARG A 84 2.25 -2.01 -0.66
CA ARG A 84 3.37 -1.86 0.28
C ARG A 84 4.70 -1.67 -0.46
N ASP A 85 4.96 -2.45 -1.50
CA ASP A 85 6.22 -2.38 -2.26
C ASP A 85 6.36 -1.02 -2.99
N ILE A 86 5.26 -0.49 -3.53
CA ILE A 86 5.22 0.87 -4.10
C ILE A 86 5.53 1.92 -3.03
N LEU A 87 4.96 1.80 -1.83
CA LEU A 87 5.21 2.74 -0.73
C LEU A 87 6.65 2.66 -0.22
N GLN A 88 7.23 1.46 -0.12
CA GLN A 88 8.63 1.26 0.24
C GLN A 88 9.57 1.91 -0.79
N ALA A 89 9.30 1.73 -2.08
CA ALA A 89 10.08 2.38 -3.14
C ALA A 89 10.02 3.92 -3.03
N LYS A 90 8.86 4.48 -2.68
CA LYS A 90 8.72 5.92 -2.44
C LYS A 90 9.49 6.40 -1.22
N LEU A 91 9.45 5.63 -0.14
CA LEU A 91 10.19 5.96 1.08
C LEU A 91 11.69 5.99 0.82
N LEU A 92 12.21 4.97 0.11
CA LEU A 92 13.61 4.91 -0.30
C LEU A 92 14.00 6.11 -1.16
N LYS A 93 13.15 6.50 -2.12
CA LYS A 93 13.40 7.69 -2.95
C LYS A 93 13.52 8.97 -2.12
N LYS A 94 12.58 9.21 -1.20
CA LYS A 94 12.62 10.36 -0.28
C LYS A 94 13.88 10.36 0.60
N GLN A 95 14.31 9.20 1.09
CA GLN A 95 15.53 9.08 1.90
C GLN A 95 16.82 9.36 1.12
N MET A 96 16.83 9.12 -0.19
CA MET A 96 17.96 9.46 -1.06
C MET A 96 18.00 10.96 -1.39
N GLU A 97 16.83 11.58 -1.56
CA GLU A 97 16.71 13.03 -1.79
C GLU A 97 17.19 13.85 -0.58
N ASP A 98 17.04 13.35 0.64
CA ASP A 98 17.57 14.01 1.86
C ASP A 98 19.10 14.01 1.97
N LYS A 99 19.77 13.07 1.29
CA LYS A 99 21.22 12.88 1.38
C LYS A 99 22.01 13.74 0.37
N GLN A 100 21.32 14.47 -0.52
CA GLN A 100 21.90 15.38 -1.50
C GLN A 100 21.82 16.83 -1.03
#